data_AF-A0A919TXJ8-F1
#
_entry.id   AF-A0A919TXJ8-F1
#
_cell.length_a   1.000
_cell.length_b   1.000
_cell.length_c   1.000
_cell.angle_alpha   90.00
_cell.angle_beta   90.00
_cell.angle_gamma   90.00
#
_symmetry.space_group_name_H-M   'P 1'
#
loop_
_entity.id
_entity.type
_entity.pdbx_description
1 polymer ?
#
loop_
_entity_poly.entity_id
_entity_poly.type
_entity_poly.pdbx_seq_one_letter_code
_entity_poly.pdbx_strand_id
1 'polypeptide(L)'
;MLTAGAAAVCIGPGGVGRWQALENRTFLEQCVNRGVPVIPVLLPGVDRVPEDLPFLQNLHHVLFATHMTEKAALDQLVWGITGHR
;
A
#
# COMPACT_ATOMS: atom_id res chain seq x y z
N MET A 1 10.49 -16.39 8.32
CA MET A 1 9.40 -15.87 9.18
C MET A 1 9.33 -14.37 8.94
N LEU A 2 8.20 -13.81 8.48
CA LEU A 2 8.08 -12.34 8.29
C LEU A 2 8.01 -11.66 9.67
N THR A 3 8.83 -10.66 9.95
CA THR A 3 8.90 -9.96 11.25
C THR A 3 8.34 -8.54 11.21
N ALA A 4 7.77 -8.11 10.08
CA ALA A 4 7.27 -6.75 9.88
C ALA A 4 5.92 -6.51 10.57
N GLY A 5 5.76 -5.33 11.20
CA GLY A 5 4.52 -4.90 11.87
C GLY A 5 3.48 -4.27 10.94
N ALA A 6 3.85 -3.92 9.71
CA ALA A 6 2.96 -3.40 8.67
C ALA A 6 3.59 -3.65 7.29
N ALA A 7 2.78 -3.58 6.23
CA ALA A 7 3.22 -3.65 4.85
C ALA A 7 2.66 -2.47 4.04
N ALA A 8 3.54 -1.67 3.42
CA ALA A 8 3.15 -0.60 2.51
C ALA A 8 3.32 -1.07 1.05
N VAL A 9 2.29 -0.88 0.23
CA VAL A 9 2.32 -1.22 -1.20
C VAL A 9 2.33 0.08 -2.00
N CYS A 10 3.51 0.49 -2.47
CA CYS A 10 3.69 1.73 -3.23
C CYS A 10 3.30 1.52 -4.69
N ILE A 11 2.37 2.34 -5.19
CA ILE A 11 1.83 2.27 -6.55
C ILE A 11 2.16 3.58 -7.26
N GLY A 12 3.04 3.49 -8.27
CA GLY A 12 3.40 4.61 -9.13
C GLY A 12 2.86 4.46 -10.55
N PRO A 13 3.07 5.47 -11.41
CA PRO A 13 2.51 5.51 -12.77
C PRO A 13 3.03 4.38 -13.68
N GLY A 14 4.11 3.69 -13.31
CA GLY A 14 4.60 2.50 -14.01
C GLY A 14 3.70 1.26 -13.88
N GLY A 15 2.66 1.31 -13.04
CA GLY A 15 1.75 0.20 -12.81
C GLY A 15 2.40 -0.99 -12.09
N VAL A 16 1.70 -2.12 -12.07
CA VAL A 16 2.20 -3.39 -11.54
C VAL A 16 2.48 -4.33 -12.72
N GLY A 17 3.71 -4.82 -12.83
CA GLY A 17 4.03 -5.83 -13.83
C GLY A 17 3.26 -7.12 -13.57
N ARG A 18 2.79 -7.82 -14.61
CA ARG A 18 2.02 -9.08 -14.48
C ARG A 18 2.66 -10.12 -13.55
N TRP A 19 3.99 -10.14 -13.46
CA TRP A 19 4.74 -11.03 -12.56
C TRP A 19 4.77 -10.54 -11.10
N GLN A 20 4.84 -9.23 -10.87
CA GLN A 20 4.75 -8.64 -9.53
C GLN A 20 3.41 -8.94 -8.87
N ALA A 21 2.34 -9.09 -9.64
CA ALA A 21 1.02 -9.45 -9.10
C ALA A 21 0.99 -10.82 -8.39
N LEU A 22 1.78 -11.81 -8.86
CA LEU A 22 1.79 -13.15 -8.28
C LEU A 22 2.56 -13.19 -6.94
N GLU A 23 3.76 -12.60 -6.92
CA GLU A 23 4.59 -12.50 -5.71
C GLU A 23 3.90 -11.62 -4.65
N ASN A 24 3.31 -10.49 -5.07
CA ASN A 24 2.54 -9.63 -4.17
C ASN A 24 1.33 -10.37 -3.60
N ARG A 25 0.64 -11.21 -4.38
CA ARG A 25 -0.53 -11.93 -3.87
C ARG A 25 -0.18 -12.87 -2.72
N THR A 26 0.87 -13.68 -2.86
CA THR A 26 1.29 -14.59 -1.77
C THR A 26 1.74 -13.81 -0.53
N PHE A 27 2.44 -12.70 -0.71
CA PHE A 27 2.84 -11.83 0.40
C PHE A 27 1.64 -11.17 1.10
N LEU A 28 0.68 -10.65 0.32
CA LEU A 28 -0.54 -10.02 0.81
C LEU A 28 -1.43 -11.03 1.54
N GLU A 29 -1.58 -12.24 1.01
CA GLU A 29 -2.26 -13.35 1.68
C GLU A 29 -1.61 -13.68 3.03
N GLN A 30 -0.27 -13.71 3.09
CA GLN A 30 0.44 -13.89 4.37
C GLN A 30 0.21 -12.72 5.34
N CYS A 31 0.16 -11.47 4.85
CA CYS A 31 -0.11 -10.32 5.71
C CYS A 31 -1.51 -10.42 6.32
N VAL A 32 -2.52 -10.72 5.49
CA VAL A 32 -3.91 -10.90 5.94
C VAL A 32 -4.03 -12.03 6.95
N ASN A 33 -3.50 -13.22 6.63
CA ASN A 33 -3.57 -14.39 7.52
C ASN A 33 -2.91 -14.16 8.87
N ARG A 34 -2.02 -13.17 8.97
CA ARG A 34 -1.26 -12.84 10.18
C ARG A 34 -1.73 -11.55 10.85
N GLY A 35 -2.76 -10.90 10.32
CA GLY A 35 -3.26 -9.62 10.82
C GLY A 35 -2.25 -8.47 10.67
N VAL A 36 -1.29 -8.59 9.74
CA VAL A 36 -0.35 -7.50 9.42
C VAL A 36 -1.11 -6.49 8.54
N PRO A 37 -1.23 -5.21 8.96
CA PRO A 37 -1.92 -4.20 8.19
C PRO A 37 -1.24 -3.98 6.85
N VAL A 38 -2.04 -3.95 5.79
CA VAL A 38 -1.61 -3.63 4.42
C VAL A 38 -2.10 -2.23 4.09
N ILE A 39 -1.18 -1.37 3.65
CA ILE A 39 -1.42 0.04 3.39
C ILE A 39 -1.08 0.32 1.92
N PRO A 40 -2.06 0.45 1.02
CA PRO A 40 -1.81 0.96 -0.32
C PRO A 40 -1.33 2.42 -0.24
N VAL A 41 -0.26 2.73 -0.97
CA VAL A 41 0.33 4.07 -1.05
C VAL A 41 0.34 4.49 -2.51
N LEU A 42 -0.54 5.43 -2.86
CA LEU A 42 -0.62 5.99 -4.21
C LEU A 42 0.41 7.11 -4.33
N LEU A 43 1.36 6.96 -5.24
CA LEU A 43 2.40 7.94 -5.52
C LEU A 43 1.90 8.98 -6.54
N PRO A 44 2.58 10.15 -6.66
CA PRO A 44 2.18 11.17 -7.62
C PRO A 44 2.05 10.60 -9.03
N GLY A 45 0.96 10.96 -9.71
CA GLY A 45 0.60 10.40 -11.02
C GLY A 45 -0.32 9.18 -10.97
N VAL A 46 -0.74 8.74 -9.77
CA VAL A 46 -1.76 7.71 -9.57
C VAL A 46 -2.83 8.25 -8.61
N ASP A 47 -4.06 8.36 -9.08
CA ASP A 47 -5.21 8.91 -8.32
C ASP A 47 -6.11 7.82 -7.74
N ARG A 48 -5.97 6.58 -8.20
CA ARG A 48 -6.75 5.43 -7.73
C ARG A 48 -5.93 4.14 -7.73
N VAL A 49 -6.34 3.20 -6.88
CA VAL A 49 -5.80 1.84 -6.90
C VAL A 49 -6.12 1.20 -8.27
N PRO A 50 -5.13 0.62 -8.97
CA PRO A 50 -5.33 -0.06 -10.24
C PRO A 50 -6.35 -1.20 -10.19
N GLU A 51 -7.07 -1.42 -11.30
CA GLU A 51 -8.14 -2.42 -11.40
C GLU A 51 -7.62 -3.86 -11.29
N ASP A 52 -6.36 -4.09 -11.69
CA ASP A 52 -5.67 -5.37 -11.61
C ASP A 52 -5.19 -5.72 -10.19
N LEU A 53 -5.40 -4.82 -9.21
CA LEU A 53 -5.17 -5.03 -7.78
C LEU A 53 -6.48 -4.97 -6.97
N PRO A 54 -7.49 -5.79 -7.29
CA PRO A 54 -8.83 -5.68 -6.70
C PRO A 54 -8.84 -5.84 -5.18
N PHE A 55 -7.87 -6.56 -4.62
CA PHE A 55 -7.72 -6.70 -3.18
C PHE A 55 -7.39 -5.36 -2.48
N LEU A 56 -6.54 -4.54 -3.09
CA LEU A 56 -6.11 -3.27 -2.51
C LEU A 56 -7.19 -2.19 -2.60
N GLN A 57 -8.16 -2.33 -3.52
CA GLN A 57 -9.24 -1.35 -3.69
C GLN A 57 -10.14 -1.22 -2.46
N ASN A 58 -10.28 -2.29 -1.68
CA ASN A 58 -11.11 -2.31 -0.48
C ASN A 58 -10.36 -1.85 0.78
N LEU A 59 -9.09 -1.46 0.64
CA LEU A 59 -8.25 -1.01 1.76
C LEU A 59 -8.16 0.53 1.77
N HIS A 60 -8.00 1.08 2.98
CA HIS A 60 -7.71 2.50 3.14
C HIS A 60 -6.34 2.81 2.57
N HIS A 61 -6.27 3.72 1.59
CA HIS A 61 -5.03 4.11 0.94
C HIS A 61 -4.51 5.46 1.45
N VAL A 62 -3.21 5.66 1.35
CA VAL A 62 -2.55 6.96 1.50
C VAL A 62 -2.27 7.52 0.11
N LEU A 63 -2.63 8.77 -0.13
CA LEU A 63 -2.41 9.45 -1.41
C LEU A 63 -1.34 10.53 -1.28
N PHE A 64 -0.28 10.43 -2.07
CA PHE A 64 0.66 11.50 -2.36
C PHE A 64 0.26 12.14 -3.69
N ALA A 65 -0.43 13.28 -3.63
CA ALA A 65 -1.06 13.86 -4.82
C ALA A 65 -0.05 14.52 -5.77
N THR A 66 0.89 15.29 -5.21
CA THR A 66 1.81 16.15 -5.95
C THR A 66 3.28 15.81 -5.67
N HIS A 67 3.66 15.55 -4.42
CA HIS A 67 5.05 15.28 -4.04
C HIS A 67 5.15 14.31 -2.86
N MET A 68 6.24 13.55 -2.80
CA MET A 68 6.43 12.51 -1.78
C MET A 68 6.71 13.04 -0.34
N THR A 69 6.79 14.35 -0.19
CA THR A 69 7.06 15.04 1.09
C THR A 69 5.82 15.72 1.67
N GLU A 70 4.63 15.43 1.13
CA GLU A 70 3.37 15.93 1.67
C GLU A 70 3.18 15.47 3.11
N LYS A 71 3.23 16.43 4.05
CA LYS A 71 3.19 16.12 5.48
C LYS A 71 1.93 15.33 5.86
N ALA A 72 0.77 15.70 5.33
CA ALA A 72 -0.48 15.01 5.63
C ALA A 72 -0.47 13.53 5.21
N ALA A 73 0.06 13.23 4.02
CA ALA A 73 0.20 11.87 3.53
C ALA A 73 1.25 11.07 4.34
N LEU A 74 2.37 11.70 4.70
CA LEU A 74 3.37 11.09 5.59
C LEU A 74 2.80 10.78 6.97
N ASP A 75 2.07 11.71 7.58
CA ASP A 75 1.43 11.52 8.89
C ASP A 75 0.41 10.36 8.83
N GLN A 76 -0.39 10.29 7.76
CA GLN A 76 -1.33 9.18 7.53
C GLN A 76 -0.61 7.83 7.36
N LEU A 77 0.52 7.81 6.66
CA LEU A 77 1.31 6.59 6.48
C LEU A 77 1.91 6.14 7.80
N VAL A 78 2.50 7.05 8.59
CA VAL A 78 3.01 6.76 9.93
C VAL A 78 1.89 6.22 10.82
N TRP A 79 0.71 6.85 10.78
CA TRP A 79 -0.45 6.37 11.53
C TRP A 79 -0.88 4.95 11.09
N GLY A 80 -0.96 4.69 9.78
CA GLY A 80 -1.29 3.36 9.27
C GLY A 80 -0.29 2.28 9.69
N ILE A 81 1.01 2.64 9.76
CA ILE A 81 2.08 1.73 10.18
C ILE A 81 2.04 1.46 11.70
N THR A 82 1.78 2.50 12.50
CA THR A 82 1.92 2.43 13.96
C THR A 82 0.62 2.14 14.69
N GLY A 83 -0.53 2.41 14.08
CA GLY A 83 -1.85 2.40 14.72
C GLY A 83 -2.09 3.56 15.71
N HIS A 84 -1.14 4.48 15.87
CA HIS A 84 -1.22 5.60 16.82
C HIS A 84 -1.34 6.93 16.08
N ARG A 85 -2.37 7.72 16.43
CA ARG A 85 -2.65 9.01 15.80
C ARG A 85 -1.93 10.15 16.50
#